data_AF-A0A9E1HUR4-F1
#
_entry.id   AF-A0A9E1HUR4-F1
#
_cell.length_a   1.000
_cell.length_b   1.000
_cell.length_c   1.000
_cell.angle_alpha   90.00
_cell.angle_beta   90.00
_cell.angle_gamma   90.00
#
_symmetry.space_group_name_H-M   'P 1'
#
loop_
_entity.id
_entity.type
_entity.pdbx_description
1 polymer ?
#
loop_
_entity_poly.entity_id
_entity_poly.type
_entity_poly.pdbx_seq_one_letter_code
_entity_poly.pdbx_strand_id
1 'polypeptide(L)'
;MTGRECFLAAMNLLGEQEESAAYYEQFACGALNQLLANCLREINALRQAAGQEELRVSPQIQALEDALEADEAMVRECFPYGLAALLICDDDREKFNWLGTEFAMRLDRHCPAAQFAVKELY
;
A
#
# COMPACT_ATOMS: atom_id res chain seq x y z
N MET A 1 5.81 10.59 0.75
CA MET A 1 5.91 10.06 -0.62
C MET A 1 4.61 10.34 -1.35
N THR A 2 4.65 10.80 -2.60
CA THR A 2 3.45 11.03 -3.42
C THR A 2 2.99 9.75 -4.11
N GLY A 3 1.76 9.76 -4.64
CA GLY A 3 1.26 8.67 -5.48
C GLY A 3 2.15 8.40 -6.70
N ARG A 4 2.69 9.45 -7.32
CA ARG A 4 3.60 9.41 -8.47
C ARG A 4 4.92 8.72 -8.12
N GLU A 5 5.49 9.05 -6.97
CA GLU A 5 6.71 8.38 -6.48
C GLU A 5 6.46 6.89 -6.23
N CYS A 6 5.31 6.55 -5.63
CA CYS A 6 4.92 5.15 -5.42
C CYS A 6 4.72 4.41 -6.75
N PHE A 7 4.08 5.05 -7.72
CA PHE A 7 3.83 4.51 -9.04
C PHE A 7 5.13 4.21 -9.78
N LEU A 8 6.08 5.17 -9.81
CA LEU A 8 7.38 4.95 -10.43
C LEU A 8 8.17 3.83 -9.74
N ALA A 9 8.09 3.72 -8.41
CA ALA A 9 8.68 2.61 -7.67
C ALA A 9 8.04 1.26 -8.06
N ALA A 10 6.73 1.21 -8.24
CA ALA A 10 6.03 0.02 -8.72
C ALA A 10 6.43 -0.36 -10.15
N MET A 11 6.57 0.61 -11.07
CA MET A 11 7.03 0.35 -12.45
C MET A 11 8.44 -0.25 -12.48
N ASN A 12 9.34 0.21 -11.60
CA ASN A 12 10.67 -0.38 -11.46
C ASN A 12 10.62 -1.86 -11.01
N LEU A 13 9.67 -2.24 -10.15
CA LEU A 13 9.46 -3.65 -9.76
C LEU A 13 8.90 -4.48 -10.92
N LEU A 14 8.06 -3.87 -11.76
CA LEU A 14 7.53 -4.51 -12.95
C LEU A 14 8.55 -4.60 -14.09
N GLY A 15 9.65 -3.82 -14.04
CA GLY A 15 10.62 -3.76 -15.12
C GLY A 15 10.05 -3.07 -16.36
N GLU A 16 9.02 -2.24 -16.19
CA GLU A 16 8.34 -1.54 -17.27
C GLU A 16 9.11 -0.29 -17.68
N GLN A 17 9.23 -0.09 -18.98
CA GLN A 17 9.82 1.13 -19.55
C GLN A 17 8.76 2.23 -19.67
N GLU A 18 9.20 3.47 -19.90
CA GLU A 18 8.35 4.66 -19.88
C GLU A 18 7.12 4.56 -20.80
N GLU A 19 7.25 3.91 -21.97
CA GLU A 19 6.13 3.68 -22.90
C GLU A 19 5.05 2.74 -22.34
N SER A 20 5.45 1.66 -21.66
CA SER A 20 4.49 0.73 -21.03
C SER A 20 3.90 1.31 -19.74
N ALA A 21 4.66 2.13 -19.02
CA ALA A 21 4.20 2.77 -17.78
C ALA A 21 2.96 3.65 -18.01
N ALA A 22 2.86 4.32 -19.16
CA ALA A 22 1.70 5.14 -19.50
C ALA A 22 0.36 4.36 -19.46
N TYR A 23 0.38 3.07 -19.82
CA TYR A 23 -0.82 2.22 -19.72
C TYR A 23 -1.26 1.97 -18.27
N TYR A 24 -0.31 1.80 -17.35
CA TYR A 24 -0.62 1.56 -15.94
C TYR A 24 -0.99 2.84 -15.18
N GLU A 25 -0.47 3.99 -15.61
CA GLU A 25 -0.69 5.28 -14.93
C GLU A 25 -2.18 5.64 -14.83
N GLN A 26 -2.98 5.30 -15.86
CA GLN A 26 -4.43 5.56 -15.87
C GLN A 26 -5.20 4.82 -14.77
N PHE A 27 -4.63 3.72 -14.24
CA PHE A 27 -5.23 2.94 -13.15
C PHE A 27 -4.60 3.24 -11.79
N ALA A 28 -3.41 3.85 -11.76
CA ALA A 28 -2.59 3.98 -10.58
C ALA A 28 -3.29 4.74 -9.44
N CYS A 29 -3.99 5.84 -9.72
CA CYS A 29 -4.70 6.61 -8.70
C CYS A 29 -5.82 5.77 -8.04
N GLY A 30 -6.64 5.09 -8.85
CA GLY A 30 -7.68 4.19 -8.35
C GLY A 30 -7.12 3.01 -7.56
N ALA A 31 -6.05 2.39 -8.05
CA ALA A 31 -5.37 1.28 -7.39
C ALA A 31 -4.74 1.70 -6.05
N LEU A 32 -4.14 2.90 -5.97
CA LEU A 32 -3.61 3.46 -4.73
C LEU A 32 -4.71 3.72 -3.69
N ASN A 33 -5.86 4.26 -4.11
CA ASN A 33 -7.01 4.44 -3.22
C ASN A 33 -7.56 3.10 -2.72
N GLN A 34 -7.59 2.07 -3.57
CA GLN A 34 -7.95 0.72 -3.15
C GLN A 34 -6.94 0.13 -2.17
N LEU A 35 -5.64 0.36 -2.39
CA LEU A 35 -4.57 -0.08 -1.50
C LEU A 35 -4.67 0.61 -0.13
N LEU A 36 -4.87 1.92 -0.09
CA LEU A 36 -5.12 2.69 1.14
C LEU A 36 -6.34 2.17 1.90
N ALA A 37 -7.42 1.82 1.19
CA ALA A 37 -8.61 1.22 1.79
C ALA A 37 -8.33 -0.17 2.39
N ASN A 38 -7.61 -1.02 1.65
CA ASN A 38 -7.23 -2.36 2.12
C ASN A 38 -6.33 -2.31 3.37
N CYS A 39 -5.53 -1.25 3.49
CA CYS A 39 -4.59 -1.04 4.58
C CYS A 39 -5.14 -0.18 5.73
N LEU A 40 -6.43 0.16 5.76
CA LEU A 40 -6.97 1.07 6.80
C LEU A 40 -6.69 0.55 8.21
N ARG A 41 -6.78 -0.76 8.43
CA ARG A 41 -6.50 -1.39 9.72
C ARG A 41 -5.06 -1.14 10.17
N GLU A 42 -4.10 -1.38 9.28
CA GLU A 42 -2.66 -1.23 9.54
C GLU A 42 -2.29 0.24 9.71
N ILE A 43 -2.85 1.13 8.88
CA ILE A 43 -2.73 2.58 9.03
C ILE A 43 -3.21 3.00 10.42
N ASN A 44 -4.39 2.54 10.83
CA ASN A 44 -4.94 2.85 12.15
C ASN A 44 -4.09 2.27 13.30
N ALA A 45 -3.51 1.08 13.14
CA ALA A 45 -2.60 0.52 14.13
C ALA A 45 -1.36 1.41 14.35
N LEU A 46 -0.74 1.90 13.26
CA LEU A 46 0.40 2.81 13.33
C LEU A 46 0.01 4.17 13.92
N ARG A 47 -1.15 4.71 13.54
CA ARG A 47 -1.69 5.95 14.10
C ARG A 47 -1.89 5.84 15.60
N GLN A 48 -2.53 4.77 16.07
CA GLN A 48 -2.74 4.53 17.50
C GLN A 48 -1.41 4.38 18.24
N ALA A 49 -0.43 3.67 17.68
CA ALA A 49 0.91 3.56 18.25
C ALA A 49 1.64 4.92 18.35
N ALA A 50 1.37 5.83 17.41
CA ALA A 50 1.84 7.21 17.43
C ALA A 50 1.00 8.17 18.29
N GLY A 51 -0.03 7.67 18.99
CA GLY A 51 -0.93 8.48 19.83
C GLY A 51 -1.93 9.34 19.04
N GLN A 52 -2.16 9.01 17.77
CA GLN A 52 -3.12 9.69 16.89
C GLN A 52 -4.49 9.01 16.92
N GLU A 53 -5.54 9.77 16.62
CA GLU A 53 -6.89 9.24 16.51
C GLU A 53 -7.06 8.31 15.31
N GLU A 54 -7.90 7.30 15.48
CA GLU A 54 -8.26 6.34 14.44
C GLU A 54 -9.06 7.01 13.32
N LEU A 55 -8.75 6.69 12.07
CA LEU A 55 -9.52 7.12 10.91
C LEU A 55 -10.75 6.23 10.74
N ARG A 56 -11.92 6.85 10.56
CA ARG A 56 -13.17 6.13 10.22
C ARG A 56 -13.27 5.75 8.75
N VAL A 57 -12.56 6.48 7.89
CA VAL A 57 -12.56 6.30 6.43
C VAL A 57 -11.12 6.29 6.00
N SER A 58 -10.80 5.45 5.02
CA SER A 58 -9.46 5.40 4.45
C SER A 58 -9.09 6.74 3.83
N PRO A 59 -7.82 7.18 3.96
CA PRO A 59 -7.33 8.31 3.19
C PRO A 59 -7.49 8.07 1.69
N GLN A 60 -7.60 9.16 0.93
CA GLN A 60 -7.74 9.11 -0.52
C GLN A 60 -6.91 10.21 -1.17
N ILE A 61 -6.32 9.88 -2.31
CA ILE A 61 -5.70 10.84 -3.23
C ILE A 61 -6.65 11.13 -4.40
N GLN A 62 -6.60 12.36 -4.90
CA GLN A 62 -7.34 12.80 -6.10
C GLN A 62 -6.46 12.75 -7.34
N ALA A 63 -5.15 12.95 -7.17
CA ALA A 63 -4.14 12.91 -8.21
C ALA A 63 -2.88 12.19 -7.73
N LEU A 64 -2.03 11.76 -8.67
CA LEU A 64 -0.77 11.10 -8.33
C LEU A 64 0.22 12.06 -7.65
N GLU A 65 0.05 13.36 -7.83
CA GLU A 65 0.85 14.40 -7.20
C GLU A 65 0.52 14.56 -5.70
N ASP A 66 -0.61 14.02 -5.23
CA ASP A 66 -0.98 14.07 -3.82
C ASP A 66 -0.10 13.15 -2.97
N ALA A 67 0.09 13.54 -1.71
CA ALA A 67 0.79 12.74 -0.73
C ALA A 67 -0.07 11.54 -0.30
N LEU A 68 0.56 10.37 -0.17
CA LEU A 68 -0.08 9.20 0.42
C LEU A 68 -0.11 9.37 1.95
N GLU A 69 -1.30 9.61 2.49
CA GLU A 69 -1.52 9.85 3.92
C GLU A 69 -1.49 8.55 4.74
N ALA A 70 -0.32 7.96 4.87
CA ALA A 70 -0.04 6.84 5.77
C ALA A 70 1.38 6.99 6.35
N ASP A 71 1.78 6.07 7.22
CA ASP A 71 3.13 6.08 7.79
C ASP A 71 4.20 6.04 6.70
N GLU A 72 5.29 6.79 6.88
CA GLU A 72 6.30 6.96 5.84
C GLU A 72 7.03 5.66 5.51
N ALA A 73 7.34 4.82 6.51
CA ALA A 73 8.03 3.56 6.30
C ALA A 73 7.11 2.56 5.59
N MET A 74 5.84 2.50 6.02
CA MET A 74 4.81 1.69 5.36
C MET A 74 4.64 2.08 3.89
N VAL A 75 4.51 3.37 3.61
CA VAL A 75 4.32 3.87 2.25
C VAL A 75 5.56 3.55 1.40
N ARG A 76 6.77 3.88 1.85
CA ARG A 76 7.99 3.68 1.05
C ARG A 76 8.37 2.22 0.84
N GLU A 77 8.17 1.37 1.84
CA GLU A 77 8.65 -0.02 1.79
C GLU A 77 7.57 -0.99 1.30
N CYS A 78 6.29 -0.76 1.64
CA CYS A 78 5.22 -1.72 1.33
C CYS A 78 4.47 -1.35 0.04
N PHE A 79 4.03 -0.09 -0.10
CA PHE A 79 3.04 0.26 -1.12
C PHE A 79 3.47 0.02 -2.56
N PRO A 80 4.74 0.20 -2.96
CA PRO A 80 5.17 -0.13 -4.33
C PRO A 80 4.87 -1.57 -4.72
N TYR A 81 5.02 -2.53 -3.80
CA TYR A 81 4.72 -3.94 -4.05
C TYR A 81 3.22 -4.20 -4.18
N GLY A 82 2.43 -3.63 -3.27
CA GLY A 82 0.96 -3.76 -3.31
C GLY A 82 0.37 -3.12 -4.56
N LEU A 83 0.84 -1.92 -4.93
CA LEU A 83 0.41 -1.23 -6.15
C LEU A 83 0.79 -2.04 -7.39
N ALA A 84 2.04 -2.49 -7.50
CA ALA A 84 2.47 -3.32 -8.62
C ALA A 84 1.59 -4.58 -8.75
N ALA A 85 1.30 -5.26 -7.64
CA ALA A 85 0.44 -6.45 -7.65
C ALA A 85 -0.97 -6.13 -8.18
N LEU A 86 -1.59 -5.03 -7.73
CA LEU A 86 -2.91 -4.62 -8.19
C LEU A 86 -2.93 -4.29 -9.69
N LEU A 87 -1.84 -3.76 -10.23
CA LEU A 87 -1.76 -3.34 -11.64
C LEU A 87 -1.58 -4.51 -12.61
N ILE A 88 -1.03 -5.65 -12.17
CA ILE A 88 -0.75 -6.81 -13.02
C ILE A 88 -1.55 -8.07 -12.66
N CYS A 89 -2.59 -7.94 -11.83
CA CYS A 89 -3.28 -9.10 -11.24
C CYS A 89 -3.83 -10.08 -12.28
N ASP A 90 -4.20 -9.57 -13.46
CA ASP A 90 -4.73 -10.38 -14.57
C ASP A 90 -3.68 -10.75 -15.63
N ASP A 91 -2.46 -10.18 -15.56
CA ASP A 91 -1.43 -10.30 -16.60
C ASP A 91 -0.38 -11.38 -16.27
N ASP A 92 0.20 -11.35 -15.07
CA ASP A 92 1.27 -12.28 -14.65
C ASP A 92 1.02 -12.79 -13.23
N ARG A 93 0.49 -14.01 -13.14
CA ARG A 93 0.13 -14.65 -11.88
C ARG A 93 1.34 -14.95 -10.99
N GLU A 94 2.49 -15.32 -11.58
CA GLU A 94 3.67 -15.67 -10.79
C GLU A 94 4.23 -14.41 -10.13
N LYS A 95 4.36 -13.34 -10.91
CA LYS A 95 4.83 -12.05 -10.42
C LYS A 95 3.83 -11.39 -9.46
N PHE A 96 2.53 -11.50 -9.72
CA PHE A 96 1.48 -11.10 -8.80
C PHE A 96 1.64 -11.76 -7.43
N ASN A 97 1.83 -13.08 -7.39
CA ASN A 97 2.01 -13.81 -6.13
C ASN A 97 3.27 -13.38 -5.40
N TRP A 98 4.38 -13.18 -6.12
CA TRP A 98 5.63 -12.70 -5.55
C TRP A 98 5.46 -11.30 -4.94
N LEU A 99 4.90 -10.36 -5.69
CA LEU A 99 4.64 -8.99 -5.21
C LEU A 99 3.70 -8.98 -3.99
N GLY A 100 2.62 -9.77 -4.02
CA GLY A 100 1.70 -9.90 -2.90
C GLY A 100 2.36 -10.48 -1.64
N THR A 101 3.27 -11.45 -1.81
CA THR A 101 4.05 -12.02 -0.70
C THR A 101 5.00 -10.97 -0.12
N GLU A 102 5.76 -10.28 -0.97
CA GLU A 102 6.69 -9.23 -0.56
C GLU A 102 5.98 -8.06 0.14
N PHE A 103 4.78 -7.69 -0.33
CA PHE A 103 3.92 -6.70 0.30
C PHE A 103 3.48 -7.15 1.70
N ALA A 104 2.93 -8.35 1.83
CA ALA A 104 2.45 -8.87 3.11
C ALA A 104 3.58 -9.00 4.14
N MET A 105 4.76 -9.51 3.73
CA MET A 105 5.92 -9.65 4.62
C MET A 105 6.43 -8.31 5.16
N ARG A 106 6.45 -7.27 4.33
CA ARG A 106 6.86 -5.93 4.78
C ARG A 106 5.80 -5.29 5.66
N LEU A 107 4.52 -5.46 5.31
CA LEU A 107 3.43 -4.94 6.10
C LEU A 107 3.43 -5.53 7.52
N ASP A 108 3.65 -6.84 7.66
CA ASP A 108 3.77 -7.51 8.97
C ASP A 108 4.96 -6.99 9.79
N ARG A 109 6.09 -6.68 9.14
CA ARG A 109 7.26 -6.09 9.79
C ARG A 109 6.98 -4.69 10.35
N HIS A 110 6.21 -3.88 9.63
CA HIS A 110 5.90 -2.50 10.02
C HIS A 110 4.71 -2.41 10.97
N CYS A 111 3.75 -3.29 10.83
CA CYS A 111 2.57 -3.41 11.68
C CYS A 111 2.56 -4.79 12.36
N PRO A 112 3.48 -5.07 13.32
CA PRO A 112 3.42 -6.31 14.06
C PRO A 112 2.04 -6.35 14.71
N ALA A 113 1.26 -7.38 14.37
CA ALA A 113 -0.13 -7.50 14.77
C ALA A 113 -0.25 -7.08 16.23
N ALA A 114 -0.97 -5.98 16.48
CA ALA A 114 -1.30 -5.59 17.83
C ALA A 114 -2.05 -6.77 18.42
N GLN A 115 -1.34 -7.59 19.20
CA GLN A 115 -1.93 -8.65 19.99
C GLN A 115 -2.82 -7.91 20.97
N PHE A 116 -4.09 -7.75 20.60
CA PHE A 116 -5.11 -7.37 21.54
C PHE A 116 -5.01 -8.41 22.64
N ALA A 117 -4.55 -7.98 23.81
CA ALA A 117 -4.64 -8.79 25.01
C ALA A 117 -6.11 -9.14 25.14
N VAL A 118 -6.47 -10.38 24.82
CA VAL A 118 -7.77 -10.95 25.15
C VAL A 118 -7.82 -10.83 26.66
N LYS A 119 -8.54 -9.83 27.18
CA LYS A 119 -8.90 -9.81 28.58
C LYS A 119 -9.79 -11.03 28.76
N GLU A 120 -9.23 -12.11 29.29
CA GLU A 120 -10.01 -13.18 29.89
C GLU A 120 -10.92 -12.51 30.92
N LEU A 121 -12.21 -12.45 30.60
CA LEU A 121 -13.26 -12.11 31.54
C LEU A 121 -13.40 -13.33 32.46
N TYR A 122 -12.78 -13.26 33.63
CA TYR A 122 -13.03 -14.15 34.77
C TYR A 122 -14.37 -13.83 35.42
#